data_AF-A0A961VMQ0-F1
#
_entry.id   AF-A0A961VMQ0-F1
#
_cell.length_a   1.000
_cell.length_b   1.000
_cell.length_c   1.000
_cell.angle_alpha   90.00
_cell.angle_beta   90.00
_cell.angle_gamma   90.00
#
_symmetry.space_group_name_H-M   'P 1'
#
loop_
_entity.id
_entity.type
_entity.pdbx_description
1 polymer ?
#
loop_
_entity_poly.entity_id
_entity_poly.type
_entity_poly.pdbx_seq_one_letter_code
_entity_poly.pdbx_strand_id
1 'polypeptide(L)'
;MPRYAITEKAGRFVAANRNTGVGTVLELTEKQAEHELRLGSLVALDTSPELSDPSTAMPADASSQEEPSAAAGPAAEATRKGRRGKP
;
A
#
# COMPACT_ATOMS: atom_id res chain seq x y z
N MET A 1 30.05 2.63 8.77
CA MET A 1 28.59 2.83 8.65
C MET A 1 28.08 1.79 7.68
N PRO A 2 27.00 1.06 7.98
CA PRO A 2 26.49 0.00 7.12
C PRO A 2 25.93 0.53 5.80
N ARG A 3 26.15 -0.22 4.72
CA ARG A 3 25.69 0.08 3.36
C ARG A 3 24.42 -0.68 3.02
N TYR A 4 23.52 0.02 2.35
CA TYR A 4 22.23 -0.49 1.93
C TYR A 4 21.96 -0.17 0.47
N ALA A 5 21.43 -1.12 -0.29
CA ALA A 5 21.02 -0.92 -1.68
C ALA A 5 19.52 -0.62 -1.77
N ILE A 6 19.14 0.37 -2.59
CA ILE A 6 17.75 0.69 -2.94
C ILE A 6 17.16 -0.42 -3.82
N THR A 7 15.94 -0.86 -3.50
CA THR A 7 15.20 -1.89 -4.26
C THR A 7 14.13 -1.28 -5.17
N GLU A 8 13.48 -2.11 -6.00
CA GLU A 8 12.34 -1.72 -6.84
C GLU A 8 11.08 -1.35 -6.03
N LYS A 9 11.01 -1.80 -4.78
CA LYS A 9 9.90 -1.48 -3.85
C LYS A 9 10.07 -0.10 -3.23
N ALA A 10 11.27 0.49 -3.34
CA ALA A 10 11.56 1.78 -2.74
C ALA A 10 10.75 2.91 -3.39
N GLY A 11 10.17 3.75 -2.54
CA GLY A 11 9.48 4.95 -2.98
C GLY A 11 10.40 6.03 -3.53
N ARG A 12 9.84 7.20 -3.82
CA ARG A 12 10.59 8.36 -4.33
C ARG A 12 11.64 8.89 -3.34
N PHE A 13 11.48 8.57 -2.06
CA PHE A 13 12.42 8.88 -0.99
C PHE A 13 12.66 7.65 -0.14
N VAL A 14 13.89 7.51 0.36
CA VAL A 14 14.34 6.41 1.21
C VAL A 14 15.15 7.02 2.36
N ALA A 15 14.73 6.82 3.62
CA ALA A 15 15.40 7.38 4.79
C ALA A 15 15.74 8.89 4.66
N ALA A 16 14.77 9.69 4.22
CA ALA A 16 14.92 11.14 3.92
C ALA A 16 15.89 11.51 2.78
N ASN A 17 16.44 10.53 2.06
CA ASN A 17 17.24 10.75 0.86
C ASN A 17 16.39 10.58 -0.40
N ARG A 18 16.70 11.34 -1.45
CA ARG A 18 16.02 11.20 -2.74
C ARG A 18 16.45 9.91 -3.43
N ASN A 19 15.49 9.10 -3.87
CA ASN A 19 15.78 7.89 -4.62
C ASN A 19 16.34 8.26 -6.01
N THR A 20 17.56 7.80 -6.31
CA THR A 20 18.25 8.02 -7.59
C THR A 20 18.15 6.81 -8.53
N GLY A 21 17.57 5.71 -8.08
CA GLY A 21 17.40 4.48 -8.84
C GLY A 21 17.70 3.23 -8.03
N VAL A 22 17.16 2.11 -8.50
CA VAL A 22 17.38 0.77 -7.95
C VAL A 22 18.86 0.41 -8.06
N GLY A 23 19.41 -0.23 -7.03
CA GLY A 23 20.83 -0.57 -6.95
C GLY A 23 21.72 0.58 -6.46
N THR A 24 21.17 1.77 -6.22
CA THR A 24 21.93 2.83 -5.56
C THR A 24 22.28 2.39 -4.14
N VAL A 25 23.54 2.55 -3.75
CA VAL A 25 24.00 2.25 -2.39
C VAL A 25 23.97 3.52 -1.53
N LEU A 26 23.36 3.42 -0.37
CA LEU A 26 23.28 4.45 0.66
C LEU A 26 24.00 3.98 1.91
N GLU A 27 24.81 4.86 2.50
CA GLU A 27 25.40 4.64 3.82
C GLU A 27 24.46 5.27 4.85
N LEU A 28 23.80 4.42 5.63
CA LEU A 28 22.79 4.85 6.61
C LEU A 28 23.12 4.28 7.98
N THR A 29 22.55 4.90 9.01
CA THR A 29 22.57 4.31 10.35
C THR A 29 21.56 3.16 10.45
N GLU A 30 21.81 2.18 11.32
CA GLU A 30 20.87 1.06 11.53
C GLU A 30 19.47 1.56 11.89
N LYS A 31 19.37 2.61 12.71
CA LYS A 31 18.08 3.20 13.11
C LYS A 31 17.31 3.82 11.95
N GLN A 32 18.00 4.34 10.94
CA GLN A 32 17.36 4.85 9.73
C GLN A 32 16.96 3.71 8.79
N ALA A 33 17.81 2.69 8.67
CA ALA A 33 17.58 1.56 7.78
C ALA A 33 16.52 0.58 8.32
N GLU A 34 16.35 0.44 9.62
CA GLU A 34 15.43 -0.52 10.26
C GLU A 34 14.00 -0.43 9.69
N HIS A 35 13.50 0.80 9.48
CA HIS A 35 12.18 1.02 8.90
C HIS A 35 12.11 0.63 7.42
N GLU A 36 13.12 1.02 6.64
CA GLU A 36 13.19 0.77 5.19
C GLU A 36 13.45 -0.71 4.87
N LEU A 37 14.26 -1.39 5.69
CA LEU A 37 14.49 -2.84 5.62
C LEU A 37 13.19 -3.60 5.87
N ARG A 38 12.40 -3.19 6.87
CA ARG A 38 11.08 -3.79 7.15
C ARG A 38 10.10 -3.59 6.00
N LEU A 39 10.16 -2.43 5.33
CA LEU A 39 9.33 -2.14 4.15
C LEU A 39 9.84 -2.84 2.87
N GLY A 40 11.07 -3.35 2.88
CA GLY A 40 11.73 -3.92 1.71
C GLY A 40 12.24 -2.87 0.71
N SER A 41 12.24 -1.59 1.07
CA SER A 41 12.79 -0.47 0.27
C SER A 41 14.33 -0.53 0.18
N LEU A 42 14.97 -1.14 1.18
CA LEU A 42 16.43 -1.30 1.25
C LEU A 42 16.82 -2.75 1.46
N VAL A 43 18.01 -3.11 0.99
CA VAL A 43 18.71 -4.37 1.29
C VAL A 43 20.07 -4.07 1.89
N ALA A 44 20.39 -4.71 3.01
CA ALA A 44 21.71 -4.56 3.63
C ALA A 44 22.78 -5.29 2.81
N LEU A 45 23.92 -4.63 2.57
CA LEU A 45 25.06 -5.19 1.83
C LEU A 45 26.21 -5.63 2.75
N ASP A 46 26.39 -4.95 3.89
CA ASP A 46 27.48 -5.26 4.83
C ASP A 46 27.11 -6.33 5.87
N THR A 47 25.82 -6.59 6.08
CA THR A 47 25.37 -7.65 6.98
C THR A 47 25.07 -8.89 6.14
N SER A 48 25.85 -9.95 6.33
CA SER A 48 25.60 -11.27 5.74
C SER A 48 24.09 -11.61 5.77
N PRO A 49 23.50 -12.11 4.68
CA PRO A 49 22.05 -12.12 4.44
C PRO A 49 21.29 -13.19 5.24
N GLU A 50 21.51 -13.29 6.54
CA GLU A 50 20.81 -14.26 7.40
C GLU A 50 19.40 -13.79 7.81
N LEU A 51 18.98 -12.58 7.41
CA LEU A 51 17.67 -12.01 7.79
C LEU A 51 16.82 -11.48 6.62
N SER A 52 17.16 -11.82 5.38
CA SER A 52 16.40 -11.40 4.21
C SER A 52 15.60 -12.57 3.60
N ASP A 53 14.64 -13.10 4.36
CA ASP A 53 13.50 -13.82 3.81
C ASP A 53 12.33 -12.84 3.66
N PRO A 54 12.15 -12.17 2.49
CA PRO A 54 10.92 -11.47 2.18
C PRO A 54 9.84 -12.47 1.74
N SER A 55 9.60 -13.52 2.54
CA SER A 55 8.44 -14.40 2.37
C SER A 55 7.21 -13.77 3.03
N THR A 56 6.84 -12.58 2.56
CA THR A 56 5.49 -12.00 2.63
C THR A 56 5.35 -11.01 1.47
N ALA A 57 5.60 -11.52 0.28
CA ALA A 57 5.01 -10.98 -0.93
C ALA A 57 3.68 -11.70 -1.17
N MET A 58 2.61 -11.18 -0.57
CA MET A 58 1.32 -11.12 -1.26
C MET A 58 0.70 -9.75 -1.03
N PRO A 59 0.84 -8.81 -1.98
CA PRO A 59 -0.16 -7.78 -2.19
C PRO A 59 -1.15 -8.32 -3.23
N ALA A 60 -2.34 -8.72 -2.79
CA ALA A 60 -3.45 -9.01 -3.69
C ALA A 60 -4.78 -8.71 -2.98
N ASP A 61 -4.98 -7.45 -2.59
CA ASP A 61 -6.34 -6.91 -2.47
C ASP A 61 -6.56 -6.00 -3.68
N ALA A 62 -6.88 -6.66 -4.80
CA ALA A 62 -7.43 -6.02 -5.98
C ALA A 62 -8.73 -6.77 -6.30
N SER A 63 -9.83 -6.01 -6.32
CA SER A 63 -11.24 -6.42 -6.53
C SER A 63 -11.94 -6.88 -5.23
N SER A 64 -13.00 -6.23 -4.76
CA SER A 64 -14.17 -5.83 -5.55
C SER A 64 -14.76 -4.49 -5.12
N GLN A 65 -14.81 -3.54 -6.05
CA GLN A 65 -16.03 -2.73 -6.19
C GLN A 65 -17.11 -3.69 -6.69
N GLU A 66 -17.93 -4.19 -5.77
CA GLU A 66 -19.20 -4.83 -6.13
C GLU A 66 -20.27 -3.75 -5.99
N GLU A 67 -20.57 -3.08 -7.10
CA GLU A 67 -21.91 -2.56 -7.33
C GLU A 67 -22.85 -3.77 -7.47
N PRO A 68 -23.88 -3.95 -6.62
CA PRO A 68 -25.01 -4.78 -7.01
C PRO A 68 -25.95 -3.93 -7.87
N SER A 69 -25.61 -3.82 -9.16
CA SER A 69 -26.57 -3.47 -10.20
C SER A 69 -27.04 -4.76 -10.88
N ALA A 70 -28.12 -5.34 -10.35
CA ALA A 70 -29.00 -6.28 -11.05
C ALA A 70 -30.32 -6.36 -10.26
N ALA A 71 -31.30 -5.51 -10.53
CA ALA A 71 -32.30 -5.68 -11.59
C ALA A 71 -33.12 -6.97 -11.45
N ALA A 72 -34.28 -6.88 -10.79
CA ALA A 72 -35.51 -7.60 -11.14
C ALA A 72 -36.71 -6.95 -10.42
N GLY A 73 -37.54 -6.20 -11.14
CA GLY A 73 -38.88 -5.76 -10.69
C GLY A 73 -39.88 -6.93 -10.68
N PRO A 74 -41.22 -6.73 -10.60
CA PRO A 74 -42.00 -5.49 -10.67
C PRO A 74 -43.11 -5.38 -9.57
N ALA A 75 -43.91 -4.31 -9.69
CA ALA A 75 -45.28 -4.16 -9.16
C ALA A 75 -45.47 -3.99 -7.64
N ALA A 76 -45.80 -2.77 -7.24
CA ALA A 76 -47.13 -2.49 -6.67
C ALA A 76 -47.31 -0.98 -6.51
N GLU A 77 -48.09 -0.43 -7.43
CA GLU A 77 -48.94 0.73 -7.24
C GLU A 77 -49.66 0.67 -5.87
N ALA A 78 -49.45 1.68 -5.03
CA ALA A 78 -50.37 1.99 -3.94
C ALA A 78 -50.37 3.50 -3.66
N THR A 79 -51.24 4.19 -4.40
CA THR A 79 -51.76 5.51 -4.09
C THR A 79 -52.24 5.56 -2.63
N ARG A 80 -51.85 6.56 -1.83
CA ARG A 80 -52.75 7.11 -0.81
C ARG A 80 -52.39 8.54 -0.39
N LYS A 81 -53.33 9.44 -0.68
CA LYS A 81 -53.51 10.82 -0.24
C LYS A 81 -53.18 11.06 1.25
N GLY A 82 -52.62 12.23 1.55
CA GLY A 82 -52.72 12.93 2.84
C GLY A 82 -52.01 14.28 2.79
N ARG A 83 -52.61 15.33 2.20
CA ARG A 83 -53.42 16.39 2.85
C ARG A 83 -52.78 17.04 4.11
N ARG A 84 -52.46 18.34 3.95
CA ARG A 84 -52.38 19.43 4.96
C ARG A 84 -51.12 19.42 5.85
N GLY A 85 -50.50 20.55 6.19
CA GLY A 85 -50.89 21.95 5.99
C GLY A 85 -49.75 22.86 6.45
N LYS A 86 -49.72 24.05 5.87
CA LYS A 86 -48.87 25.19 6.17
C LYS A 86 -49.76 26.25 6.83
N PRO A 87 -49.38 26.91 7.92
CA PRO A 87 -49.69 28.32 8.09
C PRO A 87 -48.67 29.19 7.36
#